data_AF-A0A2Z6QSL1-F1
#
_entry.id   AF-A0A2Z6QSL1-F1
#
_cell.length_a   1.000
_cell.length_b   1.000
_cell.length_c   1.000
_cell.angle_alpha   90.00
_cell.angle_beta   90.00
_cell.angle_gamma   90.00
#
_symmetry.space_group_name_H-M   'P 1'
#
loop_
_entity.id
_entity.type
_entity.pdbx_description
1 polymer ?
#
loop_
_entity_poly.entity_id
_entity_poly.type
_entity_poly.pdbx_seq_one_letter_code
_entity_poly.pdbx_strand_id
1 'polypeptide(L)'
;MSSRIPSEILQDIFKYLTEDKNVAKHLKHKELYKCLFVNKFWCANAIIILWKNPINQEINPKSLITTYISCLNEESKMILQKNEIILPYNNENNNN
;
A
#
# COMPACT_ATOMS: atom_id res chain seq x y z
N MET A 1 16.12 3.76 29.64
CA MET A 1 15.36 4.56 28.65
C MET A 1 15.96 4.26 27.28
N SER A 2 15.36 3.35 26.51
CA SER A 2 15.89 3.07 25.16
C SER A 2 15.65 4.29 24.29
N SER A 3 16.73 4.93 23.82
CA SER A 3 16.68 6.04 22.86
C SER A 3 16.11 5.51 21.56
N ARG A 4 14.80 5.73 21.34
CA ARG A 4 14.17 5.42 20.07
C ARG A 4 14.76 6.35 19.02
N ILE A 5 15.15 5.79 17.88
CA ILE A 5 15.55 6.57 16.71
C ILE A 5 14.37 7.49 16.34
N PRO A 6 14.60 8.79 16.13
CA PRO A 6 13.57 9.70 15.65
C PRO A 6 12.97 9.21 14.32
N SER A 7 11.69 9.50 14.08
CA SER A 7 11.00 9.04 12.87
C SER A 7 11.71 9.51 11.61
N GLU A 8 12.24 10.73 11.61
CA GLU A 8 12.95 11.36 10.50
C GLU A 8 14.18 10.53 10.10
N ILE A 9 14.99 10.14 11.09
CA ILE A 9 16.20 9.35 10.88
C ILE A 9 15.83 7.94 10.37
N LEU A 10 14.77 7.33 10.92
CA LEU A 10 14.31 6.02 10.46
C LEU A 10 13.80 6.06 9.03
N GLN A 11 13.07 7.12 8.66
CA GLN A 11 12.57 7.33 7.30
C GLN A 11 13.71 7.57 6.31
N ASP A 12 14.74 8.31 6.70
CA ASP A 12 15.93 8.51 5.86
C ASP A 12 16.68 7.20 5.60
N ILE A 13 16.78 6.32 6.60
CA ILE A 13 17.34 4.97 6.42
C ILE A 13 16.51 4.18 5.41
N PHE A 14 15.18 4.15 5.57
CA PHE A 14 14.29 3.46 4.63
C PHE A 14 14.34 4.05 3.22
N LYS A 15 14.49 5.38 3.11
CA LYS A 15 14.65 6.08 1.83
C LYS A 15 15.96 5.68 1.16
N TYR A 16 17.07 5.65 1.90
CA TYR A 16 18.35 5.16 1.39
C TYR A 16 18.25 3.73 0.85
N LEU A 17 17.59 2.83 1.59
CA LEU A 17 17.34 1.44 1.15
C LEU A 17 16.48 1.35 -0.12
N THR A 18 15.61 2.33 -0.36
CA THR A 18 14.70 2.35 -1.52
C THR A 18 15.26 3.12 -2.73
N GLU A 19 16.20 4.04 -2.54
CA GLU A 19 16.78 4.87 -3.61
C GLU A 19 18.08 4.31 -4.20
N ASP A 20 18.67 3.27 -3.60
CA ASP A 20 19.94 2.67 -4.08
C ASP A 20 19.82 2.13 -5.53
N LYS A 21 20.47 2.80 -6.48
CA LYS A 21 20.38 2.47 -7.92
C LYS A 21 20.97 1.10 -8.27
N ASN A 22 21.75 0.49 -7.38
CA ASN A 22 22.41 -0.79 -7.62
C ASN A 22 21.53 -2.01 -7.30
N VAL A 23 20.41 -1.81 -6.60
CA VAL A 23 19.49 -2.90 -6.20
C VAL A 23 18.23 -2.87 -7.07
N ALA A 24 17.81 -4.05 -7.54
CA ALA A 24 16.56 -4.19 -8.29
C ALA A 24 15.36 -3.71 -7.45
N LYS A 25 14.49 -2.90 -8.04
CA LYS A 25 13.39 -2.21 -7.33
C LYS A 25 12.43 -3.15 -6.60
N HIS A 26 12.14 -4.33 -7.16
CA HIS A 26 11.33 -5.36 -6.50
C HIS A 26 11.95 -5.88 -5.19
N LEU A 27 13.29 -5.99 -5.09
CA LEU A 27 13.96 -6.42 -3.85
C LEU A 27 13.82 -5.38 -2.76
N LYS A 28 13.82 -4.09 -3.13
CA LYS A 28 13.67 -2.97 -2.18
C LYS A 28 12.30 -2.95 -1.52
N HIS A 29 11.24 -3.14 -2.30
CA HIS A 29 9.88 -3.26 -1.77
C HIS A 29 9.76 -4.45 -0.80
N LYS A 30 10.43 -5.57 -1.09
CA LYS A 30 10.44 -6.75 -0.22
C LYS A 30 11.17 -6.50 1.10
N GLU A 31 12.31 -5.82 1.09
CA GLU A 31 13.02 -5.50 2.33
C GLU A 31 12.24 -4.51 3.20
N LEU A 32 11.66 -3.47 2.60
CA LEU A 32 10.82 -2.51 3.33
C LEU A 32 9.51 -3.13 3.83
N TYR A 33 8.95 -4.11 3.11
CA TYR A 33 7.79 -4.88 3.57
C TYR A 33 8.08 -5.65 4.86
N LYS A 34 9.30 -6.19 5.03
CA LYS A 34 9.69 -6.87 6.29
C LYS A 34 9.66 -5.91 7.49
N CYS A 35 9.98 -4.64 7.28
CA CYS A 35 9.94 -3.62 8.33
C CYS A 35 8.53 -3.40 8.92
N LEU A 36 7.47 -3.74 8.17
CA LEU A 36 6.09 -3.67 8.66
C LEU A 36 5.83 -4.59 9.86
N PHE A 37 6.55 -5.70 9.95
CA PHE A 37 6.33 -6.74 10.96
C PHE A 37 7.23 -6.59 12.20
N VAL A 38 8.10 -5.57 12.23
CA VAL A 38 9.02 -5.37 13.36
C VAL A 38 8.28 -4.85 14.59
N ASN A 39 7.57 -3.73 14.46
CA ASN A 39 6.68 -3.17 15.48
C ASN A 39 5.82 -2.04 14.90
N LYS A 40 4.85 -1.53 15.68
CA LYS A 40 3.96 -0.44 15.27
C LYS A 40 4.69 0.82 14.79
N PHE A 41 5.83 1.16 15.41
CA PHE A 41 6.61 2.35 15.05
C PHE A 41 7.31 2.19 13.70
N TRP A 42 7.93 1.04 13.45
CA TRP A 42 8.55 0.72 12.16
C TRP A 42 7.50 0.59 11.06
N CYS A 43 6.37 -0.04 11.35
CA CYS A 43 5.24 -0.16 10.45
C CYS A 43 4.73 1.21 9.99
N ALA A 44 4.46 2.13 10.93
CA ALA A 44 3.98 3.47 10.60
C ALA A 44 4.95 4.23 9.69
N ASN A 45 6.26 4.12 9.93
CA ASN A 45 7.27 4.79 9.11
C ASN A 45 7.50 4.11 7.75
N ALA A 46 7.47 2.78 7.68
CA ALA A 46 7.66 2.04 6.44
C ALA A 46 6.47 2.16 5.49
N ILE A 47 5.23 2.21 6.02
CA ILE A 47 4.00 2.39 5.23
C ILE A 47 4.07 3.68 4.40
N ILE A 48 4.51 4.79 5.00
CA ILE A 48 4.59 6.09 4.31
C ILE A 48 5.45 5.99 3.04
N ILE A 49 6.55 5.24 3.11
CA ILE A 49 7.50 5.10 2.00
C ILE A 49 6.97 4.08 0.97
N LEU A 50 6.42 2.95 1.42
CA LEU A 50 5.84 1.93 0.53
C LEU A 50 4.67 2.49 -0.29
N TRP A 51 3.82 3.30 0.33
CA TRP A 51 2.62 3.88 -0.30
C TRP A 51 2.86 5.24 -0.96
N LYS A 52 4.11 5.72 -1.03
CA LYS A 52 4.45 6.97 -1.74
C LYS A 52 4.12 6.89 -3.24
N ASN A 53 4.23 5.70 -3.84
CA ASN A 53 3.82 5.45 -5.22
C ASN A 53 3.32 3.99 -5.37
N PRO A 54 2.06 3.72 -4.98
CA PRO A 54 1.54 2.35 -4.91
C PRO A 54 1.18 1.80 -6.29
N ILE A 55 0.85 2.67 -7.25
CA ILE A 55 0.61 2.33 -8.66
C ILE A 55 1.91 2.58 -9.43
N ASN A 56 2.97 1.85 -9.07
CA ASN A 56 4.20 1.89 -9.84
C ASN A 56 4.16 0.84 -10.96
N GLN A 57 5.03 0.98 -11.96
CA GLN A 57 5.07 0.13 -13.17
C GLN A 57 5.22 -1.39 -12.90
N GLU A 58 5.55 -1.81 -11.68
CA GLU A 58 5.74 -3.23 -11.34
C GLU A 58 4.45 -3.90 -10.83
N ILE A 59 3.45 -3.12 -10.40
CA ILE A 59 2.18 -3.65 -9.87
C ILE A 59 1.11 -3.52 -10.94
N ASN A 60 0.34 -4.60 -11.16
CA ASN A 60 -0.83 -4.54 -12.02
C ASN A 60 -1.83 -3.54 -11.39
N PRO A 61 -2.07 -2.36 -12.02
CA PRO A 61 -2.93 -1.33 -11.45
C PRO A 61 -4.33 -1.86 -11.17
N LYS A 62 -4.81 -2.80 -12.00
CA LYS A 62 -6.14 -3.41 -11.85
C LYS A 62 -6.27 -4.20 -10.55
N SER A 63 -5.26 -4.98 -10.16
CA SER A 63 -5.33 -5.78 -8.93
C SER A 63 -5.31 -4.90 -7.69
N LEU A 64 -4.49 -3.84 -7.70
CA LEU A 64 -4.40 -2.90 -6.59
C LEU A 64 -5.70 -2.11 -6.42
N ILE A 65 -6.25 -1.55 -7.51
CA ILE A 65 -7.54 -0.84 -7.50
C ILE A 65 -8.64 -1.79 -7.02
N THR A 66 -8.62 -3.04 -7.44
CA THR A 66 -9.58 -4.06 -6.99
C THR A 66 -9.50 -4.29 -5.49
N THR A 67 -8.29 -4.44 -4.94
CA THR A 67 -8.09 -4.57 -3.49
C THR A 67 -8.63 -3.34 -2.76
N TYR A 68 -8.31 -2.13 -3.23
CA TYR A 68 -8.83 -0.90 -2.63
C TYR A 68 -10.35 -0.85 -2.60
N ILE A 69 -11.00 -1.14 -3.73
CA ILE A 69 -12.47 -1.15 -3.82
C ILE A 69 -13.06 -2.20 -2.87
N SER A 70 -12.41 -3.37 -2.72
CA SER A 70 -12.89 -4.41 -1.82
C SER A 70 -12.85 -4.00 -0.35
N CYS A 71 -11.91 -3.13 0.04
CA CYS A 71 -11.77 -2.61 1.39
C CYS A 71 -12.70 -1.43 1.72
N LEU A 72 -13.42 -0.88 0.74
CA LEU A 72 -14.38 0.20 0.97
C LEU A 72 -15.62 -0.32 1.73
N ASN A 73 -16.28 0.57 2.46
CA ASN A 73 -17.58 0.27 3.05
C ASN A 73 -18.67 0.24 1.96
N GLU A 74 -19.82 -0.36 2.27
CA GLU A 74 -20.92 -0.51 1.30
C GLU A 74 -21.46 0.82 0.81
N GLU A 75 -21.52 1.84 1.67
CA GLU A 75 -21.93 3.19 1.28
C GLU A 75 -21.02 3.76 0.17
N SER A 76 -19.70 3.65 0.33
CA SER A 76 -18.74 4.09 -0.69
C SER A 76 -18.87 3.29 -1.98
N LYS A 77 -19.10 1.97 -1.89
CA LYS A 77 -19.32 1.12 -3.06
C LYS A 77 -20.59 1.53 -3.83
N MET A 78 -21.68 1.84 -3.13
CA MET A 78 -22.92 2.34 -3.75
C MET A 78 -22.70 3.68 -4.46
N ILE A 79 -21.90 4.58 -3.87
CA ILE A 79 -21.53 5.85 -4.51
C ILE A 79 -20.77 5.57 -5.81
N LEU A 80 -19.81 4.65 -5.80
CA LEU A 80 -19.06 4.29 -7.01
C LEU A 80 -19.98 3.71 -8.10
N GLN A 81 -20.90 2.83 -7.74
CA GLN A 81 -21.89 2.26 -8.67
C GLN A 81 -22.81 3.33 -9.26
N LYS A 82 -23.27 4.30 -8.45
CA LYS A 82 -24.09 5.42 -8.91
C LYS A 82 -23.34 6.31 -9.92
N ASN A 83 -22.02 6.36 -9.85
CA ASN A 83 -21.16 7.07 -10.80
C ASN A 83 -20.68 6.17 -11.95
N GLU A 84 -21.33 5.03 -12.18
CA GLU A 84 -21.05 4.10 -13.29
C GLU A 84 -19.64 3.48 -13.26
N ILE A 85 -18.98 3.46 -12.10
CA ILE A 85 -17.68 2.80 -11.94
C ILE A 85 -17.91 1.30 -11.78
N ILE A 86 -17.36 0.52 -12.72
CA ILE A 86 -17.46 -0.94 -12.72
C ILE A 86 -16.69 -1.51 -11.53
N LEU A 87 -17.42 -2.07 -10.56
CA LEU A 87 -16.80 -2.75 -9.44
C LEU A 87 -16.31 -4.15 -9.86
N PRO A 88 -15.16 -4.60 -9.34
CA PRO A 88 -14.57 -5.90 -9.67
C PRO A 88 -15.31 -7.10 -9.06
N TYR A 89 -16.32 -6.85 -8.21
CA TYR A 89 -17.21 -7.85 -7.63
C TYR A 89 -18.66 -7.41 -7.88
N ASN A 90 -19.23 -7.82 -9.01
CA ASN A 90 -20.63 -7.60 -9.36
C ASN A 90 -21.38 -8.94 -9.52
N ASN A 91 -21.11 -9.91 -8.65
CA ASN A 91 -21.83 -11.19 -8.62
C ASN A 91 -22.50 -11.42 -7.26
N GLU A 92 -23.54 -10.64 -6.95
CA GLU A 92 -24.68 -11.12 -6.15
C GLU A 92 -25.98 -10.62 -6.81
N ASN A 93 -26.42 -11.39 -7.80
CA ASN A 93 -27.80 -11.73 -8.13
C ASN A 93 -28.92 -10.83 -7.56
N ASN A 94 -29.30 -9.80 -8.32
CA ASN A 94 -30.71 -9.50 -8.50
C ASN A 94 -31.32 -10.61 -9.36
N ASN A 95 -31.81 -11.69 -8.74
CA ASN A 95 -32.77 -12.59 -9.38
C ASN A 95 -33.95 -12.80 -8.43
N ASN A 96 -35.09 -12.28 -8.89
CA ASN A 96 -36.44 -12.50 -8.40
C ASN A 96 -36.77 -13.97 -8.13
#